data_AF-A0A3B8Q3I4-F1
#
_entry.id   AF-A0A3B8Q3I4-F1
#
_cell.length_a   1.000
_cell.length_b   1.000
_cell.length_c   1.000
_cell.angle_alpha   90.00
_cell.angle_beta   90.00
_cell.angle_gamma   90.00
#
_symmetry.space_group_name_H-M   'P 1'
#
loop_
_entity.id
_entity.type
_entity.pdbx_description
1 polymer ?
#
loop_
_entity_poly.entity_id
_entity_poly.type
_entity_poly.pdbx_seq_one_letter_code
_entity_poly.pdbx_strand_id
1 'polypeptide(L)'
;MKSVPILITLFLGVSAARGATPAADANWPAWRGPLGNGTSPTADPPIHWSESKGIKWKVTVPGRGTSTPVIWANQLFLLTSIPAGSTASPKSGEPSPGAGGRPAPEQPTQAQRFTVLSFDRASGNTVWERSPRSQVPHEGHHRDHGFASASPVTDGEVLIASFGSFGIYGYDLKGTLLWEKDLGDMRTRNGFGEGSSPALYGQTVVILWDHEGEDFIVALDKRDGKELWRRQRDEPTGWSTPLIVQSDGKP
;
A
#
# COMPACT_ATOMS: atom_id res chain seq x y z
N MET A 1 -61.71 -5.53 -49.38
CA MET A 1 -60.93 -6.06 -48.24
C MET A 1 -59.45 -5.89 -48.57
N LYS A 2 -58.72 -5.02 -47.87
CA LYS A 2 -57.26 -4.89 -47.97
C LYS A 2 -56.68 -5.11 -46.58
N SER A 3 -55.81 -6.11 -46.45
CA SER A 3 -55.20 -6.56 -45.21
C SER A 3 -53.99 -5.70 -44.86
N VAL A 4 -53.91 -5.20 -43.62
CA VAL A 4 -52.72 -4.51 -43.08
C VAL A 4 -51.94 -5.50 -42.23
N PRO A 5 -50.61 -5.66 -42.39
CA PRO A 5 -49.83 -6.53 -41.52
C PRO A 5 -49.43 -5.78 -40.24
N ILE A 6 -49.57 -6.44 -39.09
CA ILE A 6 -49.11 -5.97 -37.78
C ILE A 6 -47.65 -6.43 -37.62
N LEU A 7 -46.75 -5.48 -37.41
CA LEU A 7 -45.34 -5.74 -37.09
C LEU A 7 -45.19 -5.83 -35.56
N ILE A 8 -44.81 -7.00 -35.04
CA ILE A 8 -44.50 -7.19 -33.62
C ILE A 8 -42.98 -7.04 -33.45
N THR A 9 -42.55 -5.94 -32.84
CA THR A 9 -41.15 -5.71 -32.47
C THR A 9 -40.88 -6.33 -31.10
N LEU A 10 -40.04 -7.36 -31.07
CA LEU A 10 -39.60 -8.02 -29.83
C LEU A 10 -38.41 -7.25 -29.23
N PHE A 11 -38.60 -6.58 -28.09
CA PHE A 11 -37.50 -5.99 -27.32
C PHE A 11 -36.83 -7.08 -26.48
N LEU A 12 -35.64 -7.55 -26.88
CA LEU A 12 -34.77 -8.30 -25.99
C LEU A 12 -34.14 -7.34 -24.98
N GLY A 13 -34.67 -7.34 -23.75
CA GLY A 13 -34.03 -6.69 -22.62
C GLY A 13 -32.77 -7.45 -22.23
N VAL A 14 -31.59 -6.88 -22.51
CA VAL A 14 -30.33 -7.37 -21.96
C VAL A 14 -30.29 -6.96 -20.49
N SER A 15 -30.63 -7.89 -19.61
CA SER A 15 -30.48 -7.71 -18.17
C SER A 15 -28.99 -7.88 -17.85
N ALA A 16 -28.28 -6.76 -17.67
CA ALA A 16 -26.91 -6.79 -17.19
C ALA A 16 -26.89 -7.37 -15.78
N ALA A 17 -26.35 -8.58 -15.63
CA ALA A 17 -26.09 -9.17 -14.33
C ALA A 17 -25.11 -8.25 -13.58
N ARG A 18 -25.62 -7.45 -12.64
CA ARG A 18 -24.79 -6.79 -11.63
C ARG A 18 -24.12 -7.90 -10.83
N GLY A 19 -22.84 -8.16 -11.12
CA GLY A 19 -22.02 -9.01 -10.27
C GLY A 19 -22.09 -8.50 -8.84
N ALA A 20 -22.46 -9.37 -7.91
CA ALA A 20 -22.50 -9.01 -6.49
C ALA A 20 -21.10 -8.55 -6.06
N THR A 21 -20.99 -7.32 -5.57
CA THR A 21 -19.78 -6.86 -4.89
C THR A 21 -19.55 -7.80 -3.69
N PRO A 22 -18.38 -8.46 -3.57
CA PRO A 22 -18.11 -9.29 -2.42
C PRO A 22 -18.31 -8.47 -1.14
N ALA A 23 -18.95 -9.07 -0.12
CA ALA A 23 -19.10 -8.43 1.18
C ALA A 23 -17.73 -7.99 1.72
N ALA A 24 -17.67 -6.89 2.49
CA ALA A 24 -16.43 -6.36 3.07
C ALA A 24 -15.64 -7.42 3.85
N ASP A 25 -16.33 -8.39 4.45
CA ASP A 25 -15.75 -9.51 5.20
C ASP A 25 -15.01 -10.55 4.33
N ALA A 26 -15.17 -10.50 3.00
CA ALA A 26 -14.45 -11.36 2.05
C ALA A 26 -13.10 -10.76 1.59
N ASN A 27 -12.78 -9.55 2.03
CA ASN A 27 -11.60 -8.78 1.65
C ASN A 27 -10.59 -8.66 2.80
N TRP A 28 -9.35 -8.32 2.46
CA TRP A 28 -8.29 -7.95 3.41
C TRP A 28 -7.72 -6.58 3.02
N PRO A 29 -8.44 -5.47 3.29
CA PRO A 29 -8.17 -4.18 2.67
C PRO A 29 -6.92 -3.45 3.16
N ALA A 30 -6.40 -3.80 4.33
CA ALA A 30 -5.35 -3.08 5.03
C ALA A 30 -4.43 -4.06 5.78
N TRP A 31 -3.30 -3.56 6.30
CA TRP A 31 -2.29 -4.35 7.03
C TRP A 31 -2.89 -5.31 8.07
N ARG A 32 -3.84 -4.83 8.89
CA ARG A 32 -4.49 -5.60 9.97
C ARG A 32 -5.87 -6.17 9.59
N GLY A 33 -6.16 -6.25 8.30
CA GLY A 33 -7.41 -6.80 7.78
C GLY A 33 -8.63 -5.91 8.04
N PRO A 34 -9.84 -6.41 7.76
CA PRO A 34 -11.08 -5.62 7.78
C PRO A 34 -11.48 -5.14 9.18
N LEU A 35 -11.05 -5.85 10.23
CA LEU A 35 -11.34 -5.52 11.63
C LEU A 35 -10.24 -4.70 12.30
N GLY A 36 -9.15 -4.41 11.59
CA GLY A 36 -8.01 -3.65 12.15
C GLY A 36 -7.23 -4.36 13.26
N ASN A 37 -7.53 -5.63 13.55
CA ASN A 37 -6.95 -6.40 14.66
C ASN A 37 -6.15 -7.65 14.21
N GLY A 38 -6.01 -7.87 12.90
CA GLY A 38 -5.26 -8.99 12.32
C GLY A 38 -5.99 -10.34 12.40
N THR A 39 -7.29 -10.37 12.68
CA THR A 39 -8.07 -11.61 12.77
C THR A 39 -8.99 -11.80 11.56
N SER A 40 -9.27 -13.07 11.24
CA SER A 40 -10.32 -13.46 10.30
C SER A 40 -11.26 -14.45 11.00
N PRO A 41 -12.31 -13.97 11.69
CA PRO A 41 -13.14 -14.81 12.56
C PRO A 41 -13.88 -15.94 11.84
N THR A 42 -14.13 -15.78 10.54
CA THR A 42 -14.91 -16.72 9.71
C THR A 42 -14.03 -17.50 8.73
N ALA A 43 -12.70 -17.33 8.77
CA ALA A 43 -11.81 -18.05 7.87
C ALA A 43 -11.67 -19.52 8.25
N ASP A 44 -11.53 -20.36 7.23
CA ASP A 44 -11.19 -21.77 7.33
C ASP A 44 -9.87 -22.04 6.57
N PRO A 45 -8.71 -21.65 7.15
CA PRO A 45 -7.44 -21.79 6.47
C PRO A 45 -6.94 -23.25 6.47
N PRO A 46 -6.19 -23.69 5.44
CA PRO A 46 -5.61 -25.02 5.43
C PRO A 46 -4.59 -25.19 6.57
N ILE A 47 -4.86 -26.12 7.49
CA ILE A 47 -3.97 -26.45 8.62
C ILE A 47 -2.86 -27.45 8.27
N HIS A 48 -2.84 -27.94 7.03
CA HIS A 48 -1.81 -28.84 6.51
C HIS A 48 -1.35 -28.37 5.14
N TRP A 49 -0.10 -27.92 5.05
CA TRP A 49 0.53 -27.47 3.81
C TRP A 49 2.04 -27.73 3.83
N SER A 50 2.65 -27.70 2.66
CA SER A 50 4.11 -27.77 2.47
C SER A 50 4.50 -26.96 1.24
N GLU A 51 5.79 -26.92 0.91
CA GLU A 51 6.28 -26.33 -0.34
C GLU A 51 5.64 -26.94 -1.60
N SER A 52 5.10 -28.17 -1.52
CA SER A 52 4.52 -28.91 -2.65
C SER A 52 3.05 -29.29 -2.50
N LYS A 53 2.43 -29.08 -1.33
CA LYS A 53 1.04 -29.49 -1.04
C LYS A 53 0.26 -28.33 -0.42
N GLY A 54 -1.01 -28.19 -0.83
CA GLY A 54 -1.89 -27.15 -0.28
C GLY A 54 -1.56 -25.73 -0.77
N ILE A 55 -0.69 -25.59 -1.77
CA ILE A 55 -0.36 -24.33 -2.42
C ILE A 55 -1.13 -24.21 -3.73
N LYS A 56 -1.93 -23.15 -3.88
CA LYS A 56 -2.70 -22.89 -5.11
C LYS A 56 -1.84 -22.36 -6.24
N TRP A 57 -0.93 -21.45 -5.92
CA TRP A 57 0.04 -20.85 -6.84
C TRP A 57 1.19 -20.22 -6.04
N LYS A 58 2.30 -19.96 -6.73
CA LYS A 58 3.42 -19.18 -6.23
C LYS A 58 3.88 -18.22 -7.32
N VAL A 59 4.27 -17.03 -6.93
CA VAL A 59 4.84 -16.02 -7.83
C VAL A 59 6.08 -15.42 -7.19
N THR A 60 7.11 -15.20 -8.00
CA THR A 60 8.30 -14.48 -7.55
C THR A 60 7.96 -13.01 -7.41
N VAL A 61 8.16 -12.45 -6.22
CA VAL A 61 8.08 -11.01 -6.00
C VAL A 61 9.45 -10.38 -6.27
N PRO A 62 9.59 -9.47 -7.24
CA PRO A 62 10.87 -8.82 -7.51
C PRO A 62 11.25 -7.86 -6.38
N GLY A 63 12.55 -7.64 -6.20
CA GLY A 63 13.05 -6.67 -5.23
C GLY A 63 12.96 -7.16 -3.78
N ARG A 64 12.85 -6.21 -2.86
CA ARG A 64 12.74 -6.43 -1.41
C ARG A 64 11.69 -5.50 -0.79
N GLY A 65 11.04 -5.98 0.26
CA GLY A 65 10.07 -5.24 1.05
C GLY A 65 9.52 -6.11 2.17
N THR A 66 8.85 -5.47 3.14
CA THR A 66 8.13 -6.16 4.22
C THR A 66 6.63 -5.83 4.23
N SER A 67 6.16 -5.22 3.14
CA SER A 67 4.76 -4.98 2.86
C SER A 67 3.93 -6.26 3.01
N THR A 68 2.78 -6.15 3.67
CA THR A 68 1.79 -7.24 3.72
C THR A 68 0.85 -7.09 2.53
N PRO A 69 0.52 -8.18 1.81
CA PRO A 69 -0.43 -8.10 0.72
C PRO A 69 -1.81 -7.71 1.22
N VAL A 70 -2.49 -6.82 0.49
CA VAL A 70 -3.92 -6.52 0.70
C VAL A 70 -4.74 -7.08 -0.45
N ILE A 71 -5.95 -7.54 -0.13
CA ILE A 71 -6.79 -8.28 -1.07
C ILE A 71 -8.13 -7.56 -1.16
N TRP A 72 -8.54 -7.25 -2.39
CA TRP A 72 -9.88 -6.76 -2.68
C TRP A 72 -10.50 -7.52 -3.84
N ALA A 73 -11.61 -8.21 -3.57
CA ALA A 73 -12.25 -9.16 -4.47
C ALA A 73 -11.25 -10.19 -5.02
N ASN A 74 -10.99 -10.12 -6.33
CA ASN A 74 -10.08 -11.02 -7.05
C ASN A 74 -8.71 -10.39 -7.35
N GLN A 75 -8.38 -9.24 -6.76
CA GLN A 75 -7.06 -8.62 -6.89
C GLN A 75 -6.31 -8.61 -5.56
N LEU A 76 -5.00 -8.80 -5.64
CA LEU A 76 -4.04 -8.68 -4.55
C LEU A 76 -3.05 -7.57 -4.88
N PHE A 77 -2.77 -6.70 -3.92
CA PHE A 77 -1.82 -5.59 -4.07
C PHE A 77 -0.67 -5.73 -3.08
N LEU A 78 0.55 -5.44 -3.53
CA LEU A 78 1.77 -5.57 -2.72
C LEU A 78 2.77 -4.47 -3.09
N LEU A 79 3.49 -3.94 -2.09
CA LEU A 79 4.56 -2.97 -2.31
C LEU A 79 5.93 -3.66 -2.26
N THR A 80 6.82 -3.28 -3.17
CA THR A 80 8.22 -3.72 -3.19
C THR A 80 9.16 -2.60 -3.63
N SER A 81 10.43 -2.69 -3.25
CA SER A 81 11.51 -1.84 -3.73
C SER A 81 12.46 -2.68 -4.58
N ILE A 82 12.61 -2.31 -5.86
CA ILE A 82 13.41 -3.08 -6.82
C ILE A 82 14.68 -2.30 -7.15
N PRO A 83 15.87 -2.85 -6.93
CA PRO A 83 17.11 -2.20 -7.34
C PRO A 83 17.09 -1.80 -8.81
N ALA A 84 17.59 -0.60 -9.11
CA ALA A 84 17.62 -0.04 -10.45
C ALA A 84 18.94 0.70 -10.71
N GLY A 85 19.39 0.64 -11.95
CA GLY A 85 20.66 1.24 -12.37
C GLY A 85 21.90 0.61 -11.72
N SER A 86 23.05 1.23 -12.01
CA SER A 86 24.34 0.90 -11.40
C SER A 86 24.46 1.56 -10.02
N THR A 87 25.14 0.89 -9.10
CA THR A 87 25.56 1.45 -7.80
C THR A 87 26.44 2.69 -8.01
N ALA A 88 26.06 3.82 -7.42
CA ALA A 88 26.93 4.98 -7.34
C ALA A 88 28.05 4.76 -6.30
N SER A 89 29.14 5.52 -6.38
CA SER A 89 30.10 5.57 -5.28
C SER A 89 29.43 6.19 -4.04
N PRO A 90 29.74 5.72 -2.81
CA PRO A 90 29.26 6.36 -1.59
C PRO A 90 29.56 7.86 -1.60
N LYS A 91 28.58 8.71 -1.27
CA LYS A 91 28.86 10.14 -1.07
C LYS A 91 29.82 10.27 0.10
N SER A 92 30.98 10.89 -0.13
CA SER A 92 31.91 11.25 0.94
C SER A 92 31.28 12.35 1.80
N GLY A 93 30.75 11.97 2.96
CA GLY A 93 30.26 12.87 3.99
C GLY A 93 30.50 12.25 5.35
N GLU A 94 30.72 13.08 6.38
CA GLU A 94 30.89 12.58 7.75
C GLU A 94 29.70 11.69 8.14
N PRO A 95 29.94 10.46 8.64
CA PRO A 95 28.87 9.62 9.15
C PRO A 95 28.17 10.38 10.28
N SER A 96 26.85 10.57 10.17
CA SER A 96 26.09 11.01 11.34
C SER A 96 26.29 9.97 12.45
N PRO A 97 26.76 10.36 13.66
CA PRO A 97 27.01 9.40 14.71
C PRO A 97 25.74 8.60 14.99
N GLY A 98 25.80 7.27 14.84
CA GLY A 98 24.69 6.40 15.19
C GLY A 98 24.38 6.55 16.68
N ALA A 99 23.09 6.54 17.05
CA ALA A 99 22.74 6.71 18.45
C ALA A 99 23.29 5.54 19.29
N GLY A 100 23.88 5.86 20.43
CA GLY A 100 24.40 4.85 21.37
C GLY A 100 25.68 4.13 20.92
N GLY A 101 26.55 4.78 20.12
CA GLY A 101 27.87 4.24 19.75
C GLY A 101 27.85 3.16 18.66
N ARG A 102 26.73 3.05 17.92
CA ARG A 102 26.63 2.17 16.76
C ARG A 102 27.17 2.87 15.50
N PRO A 103 27.72 2.12 14.52
CA PRO A 103 28.06 2.67 13.23
C PRO A 103 26.84 3.36 12.61
N ALA A 104 27.08 4.44 11.86
CA ALA A 104 26.03 5.03 11.05
C ALA A 104 25.45 3.96 10.10
N PRO A 105 24.13 3.97 9.86
CA PRO A 105 23.53 3.12 8.84
C PRO A 105 24.21 3.36 7.49
N GLU A 106 24.44 2.28 6.74
CA GLU A 106 25.09 2.38 5.43
C GLU A 106 24.24 3.24 4.50
N GLN A 107 24.88 4.25 3.90
CA GLN A 107 24.19 5.16 3.00
C GLN A 107 23.82 4.43 1.71
N PRO A 108 22.54 4.49 1.27
CA PRO A 108 22.12 3.91 0.02
C PRO A 108 22.87 4.53 -1.16
N THR A 109 23.38 3.68 -2.05
CA THR A 109 24.09 4.11 -3.26
C THR A 109 23.44 3.64 -4.56
N GLN A 110 22.50 2.70 -4.46
CA GLN A 110 21.78 2.17 -5.61
C GLN A 110 20.36 2.72 -5.63
N ALA A 111 19.93 3.17 -6.81
CA ALA A 111 18.55 3.61 -6.99
C ALA A 111 17.60 2.42 -6.79
N GLN A 112 16.41 2.72 -6.26
CA GLN A 112 15.34 1.77 -6.06
C GLN A 112 14.11 2.25 -6.83
N ARG A 113 13.45 1.34 -7.55
CA ARG A 113 12.10 1.52 -8.08
C ARG A 113 11.09 1.17 -7.00
N PHE A 114 10.35 2.16 -6.53
CA PHE A 114 9.27 2.01 -5.56
C PHE A 114 8.05 1.51 -6.30
N THR A 115 7.69 0.24 -6.10
CA THR A 115 6.83 -0.50 -7.03
C THR A 115 5.59 -1.04 -6.34
N VAL A 116 4.43 -0.75 -6.92
CA VAL A 116 3.15 -1.34 -6.60
C VAL A 116 2.87 -2.48 -7.59
N LEU A 117 2.64 -3.68 -7.06
CA LEU A 117 2.30 -4.87 -7.83
C LEU A 117 0.81 -5.19 -7.62
N SER A 118 0.11 -5.53 -8.70
CA SER A 118 -1.20 -6.16 -8.64
C SER A 118 -1.16 -7.55 -9.25
N PHE A 119 -1.78 -8.50 -8.56
CA PHE A 119 -1.90 -9.89 -8.98
C PHE A 119 -3.35 -10.35 -9.00
N ASP A 120 -3.67 -11.24 -9.93
CA ASP A 120 -4.93 -11.97 -9.93
C ASP A 120 -4.89 -12.98 -8.78
N ARG A 121 -5.84 -12.87 -7.85
CA ARG A 121 -5.90 -13.71 -6.64
C ARG A 121 -6.07 -15.20 -6.97
N ALA A 122 -6.71 -15.52 -8.09
CA ALA A 122 -7.01 -16.90 -8.44
C ALA A 122 -5.79 -17.64 -9.02
N SER A 123 -4.97 -16.96 -9.81
CA SER A 123 -3.86 -17.54 -10.57
C SER A 123 -2.47 -17.11 -10.10
N GLY A 124 -2.34 -15.98 -9.40
CA GLY A 124 -1.05 -15.37 -9.07
C GLY A 124 -0.41 -14.60 -10.23
N ASN A 125 -1.08 -14.50 -11.39
CA ASN A 125 -0.58 -13.75 -12.53
C ASN A 125 -0.57 -12.25 -12.25
N THR A 126 0.48 -11.56 -12.69
CA THR A 126 0.55 -10.10 -12.63
C THR A 126 -0.56 -9.49 -13.49
N VAL A 127 -1.39 -8.63 -12.88
CA VAL A 127 -2.39 -7.82 -13.59
C VAL A 127 -1.74 -6.53 -14.08
N TRP A 128 -1.01 -5.85 -13.20
CA TRP A 128 -0.24 -4.66 -13.54
C TRP A 128 0.91 -4.44 -12.55
N GLU A 129 1.92 -3.70 -12.99
CA GLU A 129 3.06 -3.22 -12.20
C GLU A 129 3.20 -1.70 -12.42
N ARG A 130 3.39 -0.93 -11.35
CA ARG A 130 3.63 0.52 -11.42
C ARG A 130 4.78 0.91 -10.52
N SER A 131 5.78 1.60 -11.07
CA SER A 131 6.89 2.18 -10.31
C SER A 131 6.85 3.70 -10.45
N PRO A 132 6.01 4.43 -9.69
CA PRO A 132 5.86 5.88 -9.85
C PRO A 132 7.15 6.66 -9.55
N ARG A 133 8.06 6.08 -8.75
CA ARG A 133 9.31 6.72 -8.39
C ARG A 133 10.49 5.76 -8.53
N SER A 134 11.62 6.32 -8.96
CA SER A 134 12.91 5.65 -9.02
C SER A 134 13.99 6.61 -8.55
N GLN A 135 14.57 6.36 -7.37
CA GLN A 135 15.63 7.22 -6.84
C GLN A 135 16.56 6.46 -5.88
N VAL A 136 17.75 7.01 -5.63
CA VAL A 136 18.60 6.57 -4.52
C VAL A 136 17.93 7.02 -3.22
N PRO A 137 17.61 6.11 -2.28
CA PRO A 137 17.06 6.47 -0.99
C PRO A 137 18.00 7.42 -0.23
N HIS A 138 17.44 8.43 0.45
CA HIS A 138 18.21 9.46 1.16
C HIS A 138 18.78 8.96 2.49
N GLU A 139 18.19 7.92 3.07
CA GLU A 139 18.60 7.24 4.29
C GLU A 139 18.46 5.72 4.11
N GLY A 140 19.24 4.94 4.86
CA GLY A 140 19.18 3.47 4.87
C GLY A 140 17.94 2.89 5.57
N HIS A 141 17.98 1.57 5.78
CA HIS A 141 16.95 0.84 6.52
C HIS A 141 17.58 -0.26 7.38
N HIS A 142 16.81 -0.81 8.32
CA HIS A 142 17.23 -1.98 9.10
C HIS A 142 17.45 -3.21 8.21
N ARG A 143 18.46 -4.04 8.50
CA ARG A 143 18.93 -5.14 7.62
C ARG A 143 17.87 -6.16 7.19
N ASP A 144 16.85 -6.35 8.03
CA ASP A 144 15.77 -7.32 7.83
C ASP A 144 14.57 -6.71 7.06
N HIS A 145 14.68 -5.44 6.66
CA HIS A 145 13.65 -4.70 5.93
C HIS A 145 14.11 -4.34 4.51
N GLY A 146 13.31 -3.54 3.83
CA GLY A 146 13.64 -2.89 2.56
C GLY A 146 13.01 -1.50 2.52
N PHE A 147 13.06 -0.83 1.37
CA PHE A 147 12.47 0.52 1.22
C PHE A 147 10.95 0.50 0.91
N ALA A 148 10.29 -0.63 1.16
CA ALA A 148 8.86 -0.84 0.93
C ALA A 148 8.27 -1.68 2.08
N SER A 149 8.28 -1.12 3.29
CA SER A 149 7.80 -1.79 4.50
C SER A 149 6.31 -1.58 4.76
N ALA A 150 5.76 -0.42 4.38
CA ALA A 150 4.34 -0.15 4.53
C ALA A 150 3.48 -1.11 3.69
N SER A 151 2.28 -1.41 4.17
CA SER A 151 1.25 -2.10 3.38
C SER A 151 0.35 -1.07 2.71
N PRO A 152 -0.14 -1.31 1.49
CA PRO A 152 -1.11 -0.41 0.89
C PRO A 152 -2.47 -0.56 1.59
N VAL A 153 -3.42 0.32 1.29
CA VAL A 153 -4.81 0.23 1.78
C VAL A 153 -5.79 0.51 0.66
N THR A 154 -6.94 -0.17 0.65
CA THR A 154 -8.02 0.07 -0.31
C THR A 154 -9.40 -0.13 0.30
N ASP A 155 -10.38 0.60 -0.21
CA ASP A 155 -11.81 0.41 0.05
C ASP A 155 -12.58 -0.14 -1.16
N GLY A 156 -11.86 -0.55 -2.20
CA GLY A 156 -12.42 -1.01 -3.46
C GLY A 156 -12.62 0.06 -4.53
N GLU A 157 -12.50 1.33 -4.19
CA GLU A 157 -12.57 2.44 -5.15
C GLU A 157 -11.17 2.94 -5.50
N VAL A 158 -10.34 3.13 -4.47
CA VAL A 158 -8.96 3.59 -4.60
C VAL A 158 -7.99 2.67 -3.88
N LEU A 159 -6.77 2.57 -4.37
CA LEU A 159 -5.64 1.96 -3.70
C LEU A 159 -4.65 3.05 -3.30
N ILE A 160 -4.32 3.12 -2.02
CA ILE A 160 -3.32 4.03 -1.48
C ILE A 160 -2.05 3.25 -1.17
N ALA A 161 -0.95 3.66 -1.79
CA ALA A 161 0.37 3.09 -1.57
C ALA A 161 1.30 4.18 -0.99
N SER A 162 1.83 3.95 0.20
CA SER A 162 2.84 4.82 0.80
C SER A 162 4.21 4.16 0.73
N PHE A 163 5.19 4.88 0.21
CA PHE A 163 6.61 4.55 0.34
C PHE A 163 7.31 5.55 1.26
N GLY A 164 6.56 6.22 2.14
CA GLY A 164 7.10 7.22 3.05
C GLY A 164 7.71 8.39 2.28
N SER A 165 8.98 8.72 2.56
CA SER A 165 9.75 9.79 1.89
C SER A 165 9.79 9.64 0.36
N PHE A 166 9.53 8.44 -0.14
CA PHE A 166 9.51 8.15 -1.58
C PHE A 166 8.12 8.30 -2.19
N GLY A 167 7.22 8.99 -1.50
CA GLY A 167 5.92 9.42 -2.01
C GLY A 167 4.76 8.54 -1.54
N ILE A 168 3.58 9.16 -1.55
CA ILE A 168 2.29 8.53 -1.32
C ILE A 168 1.47 8.66 -2.59
N TYR A 169 0.89 7.56 -3.03
CA TYR A 169 0.27 7.43 -4.34
C TYR A 169 -1.16 6.90 -4.21
N GLY A 170 -2.10 7.59 -4.85
CA GLY A 170 -3.46 7.12 -5.04
C GLY A 170 -3.65 6.55 -6.44
N TYR A 171 -4.18 5.34 -6.53
CA TYR A 171 -4.51 4.66 -7.79
C TYR A 171 -5.98 4.27 -7.85
N ASP A 172 -6.52 4.14 -9.06
CA ASP A 172 -7.67 3.26 -9.25
C ASP A 172 -7.25 1.77 -9.18
N LEU A 173 -8.20 0.85 -9.08
CA LEU A 173 -7.88 -0.59 -9.03
C LEU A 173 -7.36 -1.18 -10.35
N LYS A 174 -7.33 -0.39 -11.43
CA LYS A 174 -6.75 -0.78 -12.74
C LYS A 174 -5.29 -0.33 -12.85
N GLY A 175 -4.75 0.32 -11.82
CA GLY A 175 -3.37 0.81 -11.79
C GLY A 175 -3.18 2.15 -12.52
N THR A 176 -4.25 2.92 -12.72
CA THR A 176 -4.16 4.32 -13.17
C THR A 176 -3.77 5.19 -11.98
N LEU A 177 -2.68 5.94 -12.11
CA LEU A 177 -2.29 6.92 -11.10
C LEU A 177 -3.30 8.07 -11.09
N LEU A 178 -3.89 8.34 -9.93
CA LEU A 178 -4.86 9.42 -9.73
C LEU A 178 -4.18 10.67 -9.15
N TRP A 179 -3.31 10.47 -8.16
CA TRP A 179 -2.58 11.56 -7.50
C TRP A 179 -1.30 11.06 -6.83
N GLU A 180 -0.38 11.99 -6.59
CA GLU A 180 0.86 11.81 -5.83
C GLU A 180 0.95 12.88 -4.75
N LYS A 181 1.50 12.51 -3.60
CA LYS A 181 1.78 13.39 -2.48
C LYS A 181 3.19 13.14 -1.97
N ASP A 182 3.99 14.19 -1.98
CA ASP A 182 5.31 14.24 -1.34
C ASP A 182 5.17 15.02 -0.02
N LEU A 183 5.70 14.45 1.06
CA LEU A 183 5.69 15.04 2.41
C LEU A 183 7.12 15.39 2.89
N GLY A 184 8.13 15.22 2.03
CA GLY A 184 9.54 15.44 2.35
C GLY A 184 10.27 14.16 2.76
N ASP A 185 11.48 14.34 3.27
CA ASP A 185 12.36 13.24 3.67
C ASP A 185 12.30 13.04 5.21
N MET A 186 11.93 11.83 5.64
CA MET A 186 12.05 11.41 7.03
C MET A 186 13.51 11.16 7.41
N ARG A 187 13.87 11.49 8.65
CA ARG A 187 15.12 11.06 9.29
C ARG A 187 14.77 10.12 10.42
N THR A 188 15.01 8.82 10.25
CA THR A 188 14.56 7.82 11.19
C THR A 188 15.64 7.52 12.23
N ARG A 189 15.21 7.21 13.44
CA ARG A 189 16.10 6.84 14.53
C ARG A 189 17.01 5.68 14.11
N ASN A 190 18.32 5.94 14.14
CA ASN A 190 19.38 5.04 13.70
C ASN A 190 19.34 4.64 12.22
N GLY A 191 18.60 5.37 11.37
CA GLY A 191 18.34 4.99 9.97
C GLY A 191 17.77 3.58 9.85
N PHE A 192 16.85 3.22 10.75
CA PHE A 192 16.13 1.95 10.68
C PHE A 192 15.10 1.91 9.56
N GLY A 193 14.91 3.02 8.85
CA GLY A 193 14.03 3.14 7.70
C GLY A 193 12.60 3.38 8.13
N GLU A 194 11.71 3.38 7.16
CA GLU A 194 10.33 3.83 7.29
C GLU A 194 9.36 2.66 7.16
N GLY A 195 8.14 2.78 7.71
CA GLY A 195 7.21 1.65 7.67
C GLY A 195 5.80 1.83 8.21
N SER A 196 5.36 3.06 8.51
CA SER A 196 3.96 3.25 8.89
C SER A 196 3.04 3.12 7.67
N SER A 197 2.02 2.26 7.77
CA SER A 197 1.04 2.06 6.69
C SER A 197 -0.05 3.14 6.76
N PRO A 198 -0.62 3.55 5.61
CA PRO A 198 -1.81 4.39 5.58
C PRO A 198 -3.01 3.71 6.25
N ALA A 199 -3.84 4.49 6.94
CA ALA A 199 -5.18 4.09 7.35
C ALA A 199 -6.22 4.80 6.47
N LEU A 200 -7.28 4.10 6.09
CA LEU A 200 -8.34 4.65 5.25
C LEU A 200 -9.69 4.52 5.96
N TYR A 201 -10.43 5.62 6.02
CA TYR A 201 -11.81 5.63 6.52
C TYR A 201 -12.66 6.66 5.77
N GLY A 202 -13.75 6.20 5.15
CA GLY A 202 -14.61 7.06 4.33
C GLY A 202 -13.83 7.72 3.21
N GLN A 203 -13.68 9.06 3.26
CA GLN A 203 -12.92 9.85 2.28
C GLN A 203 -11.50 10.19 2.74
N THR A 204 -11.10 9.76 3.93
CA THR A 204 -9.90 10.24 4.60
C THR A 204 -8.83 9.17 4.67
N VAL A 205 -7.64 9.50 4.18
CA VAL A 205 -6.41 8.74 4.37
C VAL A 205 -5.62 9.38 5.49
N VAL A 206 -5.30 8.64 6.53
CA VAL A 206 -4.47 9.11 7.65
C VAL A 206 -3.06 8.52 7.52
N ILE A 207 -2.06 9.39 7.59
CA ILE A 207 -0.64 9.04 7.52
C ILE A 207 0.03 9.51 8.81
N LEU A 208 0.79 8.61 9.45
CA LEU A 208 1.73 8.97 10.50
C LEU A 208 3.04 9.39 9.86
N TRP A 209 3.58 10.53 10.31
CA TRP A 209 4.85 11.08 9.84
C TRP A 209 5.77 11.40 11.04
N ASP A 210 5.92 10.44 11.96
CA ASP A 210 6.73 10.59 13.17
C ASP A 210 8.19 10.17 12.89
N HIS A 211 9.13 11.11 12.97
CA HIS A 211 10.56 10.90 12.71
C HIS A 211 11.40 11.90 13.52
N GLU A 212 12.73 11.85 13.42
CA GLU A 212 13.64 12.77 14.14
C GLU A 212 13.67 14.20 13.53
N GLY A 213 12.59 14.66 12.91
CA GLY A 213 12.46 15.96 12.25
C GLY A 213 11.10 16.59 12.55
N GLU A 214 10.46 17.21 11.56
CA GLU A 214 9.10 17.73 11.74
C GLU A 214 8.10 16.57 11.74
N ASP A 215 7.55 16.27 12.92
CA ASP A 215 6.65 15.16 13.15
C ASP A 215 5.18 15.59 13.18
N PHE A 216 4.32 14.81 12.53
CA PHE A 216 2.91 15.11 12.43
C PHE A 216 2.07 13.88 12.04
N ILE A 217 0.77 13.97 12.29
CA ILE A 217 -0.24 13.18 11.58
C ILE A 217 -0.92 14.08 10.56
N VAL A 218 -1.11 13.56 9.35
CA VAL A 218 -1.82 14.25 8.27
C VAL A 218 -2.98 13.41 7.76
N ALA A 219 -4.09 14.08 7.47
CA ALA A 219 -5.22 13.52 6.77
C ALA A 219 -5.29 14.06 5.35
N LEU A 220 -5.44 13.16 4.38
CA LEU A 220 -5.56 13.46 2.96
C LEU A 220 -6.94 13.03 2.45
N ASP A 221 -7.49 13.75 1.47
CA ASP A 221 -8.66 13.28 0.72
C ASP A 221 -8.23 12.15 -0.21
N LYS A 222 -8.90 10.99 -0.12
CA LYS A 222 -8.54 9.79 -0.88
C LYS A 222 -8.61 10.00 -2.41
N ARG A 223 -9.37 11.00 -2.88
CA ARG A 223 -9.65 11.22 -4.31
C ARG A 223 -8.58 12.02 -5.02
N ASP A 224 -7.94 12.95 -4.31
CA ASP A 224 -6.99 13.90 -4.92
C ASP A 224 -5.73 14.17 -4.09
N GLY A 225 -5.58 13.53 -2.93
CA GLY A 225 -4.40 13.65 -2.07
C GLY A 225 -4.27 15.01 -1.38
N LYS A 226 -5.28 15.89 -1.46
CA LYS A 226 -5.24 17.19 -0.76
C LYS A 226 -5.28 16.99 0.74
N GLU A 227 -4.51 17.81 1.46
CA GLU A 227 -4.54 17.83 2.91
C GLU A 227 -5.89 18.36 3.40
N LEU A 228 -6.59 17.52 4.17
CA LEU A 228 -7.82 17.89 4.89
C LEU A 228 -7.48 18.58 6.20
N TRP A 229 -6.50 18.03 6.92
CA TRP A 229 -5.95 18.61 8.13
C TRP A 229 -4.58 18.01 8.44
N ARG A 230 -3.84 18.72 9.30
CA ARG A 230 -2.56 18.29 9.85
C ARG A 230 -2.51 18.60 11.34
N ARG A 231 -1.87 17.74 12.12
CA ARG A 231 -1.59 17.94 13.54
C ARG A 231 -0.13 17.66 13.81
N GLN A 232 0.59 18.69 14.23
CA GLN A 232 1.96 18.57 14.73
C GLN A 232 1.98 17.66 15.96
N ARG A 233 3.11 16.99 16.15
CA ARG A 233 3.37 16.09 17.27
C ARG A 233 4.66 16.54 17.98
N ASP A 234 4.99 15.86 19.06
CA ASP A 234 6.26 16.00 19.79
C ASP A 234 6.71 14.60 20.20
N GLU A 235 7.05 13.81 19.19
CA GLU A 235 7.26 12.37 19.26
C GLU A 235 8.55 12.01 18.51
N PRO A 236 9.34 11.05 19.03
CA PRO A 236 10.48 10.53 18.29
C PRO A 236 9.99 9.69 17.10
N THR A 237 10.91 9.08 16.35
CA THR A 237 10.53 8.18 15.25
C THR A 237 9.49 7.14 15.66
N GLY A 238 8.36 7.12 14.95
CA GLY A 238 7.23 6.23 15.18
C GLY A 238 6.92 5.39 13.93
N TRP A 239 6.84 4.07 14.11
CA TRP A 239 6.47 3.13 13.05
C TRP A 239 5.02 2.61 13.20
N SER A 240 4.21 3.32 13.98
CA SER A 240 2.86 2.90 14.33
C SER A 240 1.90 3.21 13.20
N THR A 241 1.38 2.16 12.54
CA THR A 241 0.25 2.33 11.60
C THR A 241 -0.97 2.83 12.36
N PRO A 242 -1.60 3.96 11.96
CA PRO A 242 -2.81 4.44 12.60
C PRO A 242 -3.93 3.40 12.59
N LEU A 243 -4.70 3.34 13.68
CA LEU A 243 -5.92 2.53 13.77
C LEU A 243 -7.11 3.48 13.91
N ILE A 244 -8.11 3.29 13.05
CA ILE A 244 -9.38 4.02 13.15
C ILE A 244 -10.25 3.31 14.16
N VAL A 245 -10.68 4.03 15.19
CA VAL A 245 -11.48 3.49 16.30
C VAL A 245 -12.69 4.35 16.53
N GLN A 246 -13.83 3.72 16.87
CA GLN A 246 -15.01 4.48 17.26
C GLN A 246 -14.88 4.93 18.72
N SER A 247 -15.11 6.23 18.96
CA SER A 247 -15.24 6.85 20.28
C SER A 247 -16.52 7.67 20.32
N ASP A 248 -17.37 7.46 21.34
CA ASP A 248 -18.64 8.19 21.52
C ASP A 248 -19.55 8.19 20.28
N GLY A 249 -19.58 7.06 19.56
CA GLY A 249 -20.36 6.89 18.33
C GLY A 249 -19.80 7.65 17.11
N LYS A 250 -18.60 8.22 17.22
CA LYS A 250 -17.88 8.87 16.13
C LYS A 250 -16.63 8.07 15.78
N PRO A 251 -16.31 7.91 14.49
CA PRO A 251 -15.07 7.30 14.03
C PRO A 251 -13.85 8.20 14.27
#